data_AF-A0A2R6ECB3-F1
#
_entry.id   AF-A0A2R6ECB3-F1
#
_cell.length_a   1.000
_cell.length_b   1.000
_cell.length_c   1.000
_cell.angle_alpha   90.00
_cell.angle_beta   90.00
_cell.angle_gamma   90.00
#
_symmetry.space_group_name_H-M   'P 1'
#
loop_
_entity.id
_entity.type
_entity.pdbx_description
1 polymer ?
#
loop_
_entity_poly.entity_id
_entity_poly.type
_entity_poly.pdbx_seq_one_letter_code
_entity_poly.pdbx_strand_id
1 'polypeptide(L)'
;AATFAALCVVAVAFVPAAEAGLATLLAASAVLGFLLFALQPLYQATIAEYSPPDDRGLSYGYTYLASFGIGATGAAIAGFLLSAVGTDGTFLALAVFPAIGAVLALSLARSWVGGTGV
;
A
#
# COMPACT_ATOMS: atom_id res chain seq x y z
N ALA A 1 2.33 2.83 8.79
CA ALA A 1 3.70 2.32 8.54
C ALA A 1 3.74 0.80 8.45
N ALA A 2 3.31 0.07 9.49
CA ALA A 2 3.37 -1.40 9.54
C ALA A 2 2.67 -2.08 8.35
N THR A 3 1.44 -1.69 8.00
CA THR A 3 0.71 -2.27 6.86
C THR A 3 1.46 -2.09 5.53
N PHE A 4 2.02 -0.90 5.29
CA PHE A 4 2.83 -0.65 4.10
C PHE A 4 4.14 -1.45 4.10
N ALA A 5 4.82 -1.56 5.23
CA ALA A 5 6.01 -2.40 5.34
C ALA A 5 5.68 -3.89 5.07
N ALA A 6 4.55 -4.38 5.60
CA ALA A 6 4.07 -5.73 5.32
C ALA A 6 3.76 -5.94 3.83
N LEU A 7 3.14 -4.97 3.15
CA LEU A 7 2.90 -5.03 1.70
C LEU A 7 4.20 -5.06 0.90
N CYS A 8 5.25 -4.35 1.34
CA CYS A 8 6.58 -4.43 0.73
C CYS A 8 7.17 -5.84 0.86
N VAL A 9 7.10 -6.43 2.07
CA VAL A 9 7.55 -7.82 2.29
C VAL A 9 6.75 -8.80 1.42
N VAL A 10 5.43 -8.64 1.36
CA VAL A 10 4.58 -9.48 0.50
C VAL A 10 4.98 -9.33 -0.96
N ALA A 11 5.18 -8.12 -1.48
CA ALA A 11 5.58 -7.92 -2.87
C ALA A 11 6.88 -8.67 -3.21
N VAL A 12 7.90 -8.58 -2.36
CA VAL A 12 9.18 -9.29 -2.56
C VAL A 12 9.03 -10.80 -2.41
N ALA A 13 8.24 -11.27 -1.45
CA ALA A 13 8.08 -12.70 -1.14
C ALA A 13 7.05 -13.41 -2.03
N PHE A 14 6.21 -12.68 -2.77
CA PHE A 14 5.06 -13.25 -3.49
C PHE A 14 5.50 -14.23 -4.56
N VAL A 15 6.52 -13.89 -5.37
CA VAL A 15 6.94 -14.75 -6.48
C VAL A 15 7.59 -16.04 -5.98
N PRO A 16 8.57 -16.01 -5.05
CA PRO A 16 9.08 -17.24 -4.43
C PRO A 16 7.99 -18.10 -3.78
N ALA A 17 7.01 -17.47 -3.12
CA ALA A 17 5.88 -18.18 -2.53
C ALA A 17 4.96 -18.80 -3.59
N ALA A 18 4.77 -18.15 -4.74
CA ALA A 18 4.00 -18.67 -5.84
C ALA A 18 4.67 -19.89 -6.49
N GLU A 19 6.00 -19.85 -6.64
CA GLU A 19 6.80 -20.93 -7.24
C GLU A 19 6.92 -22.16 -6.32
N ALA A 20 6.88 -21.97 -5.00
CA ALA A 20 6.92 -23.07 -4.03
C ALA A 20 5.68 -23.98 -4.04
N GLY A 21 4.59 -23.57 -4.72
CA GLY A 21 3.41 -24.40 -4.97
C GLY A 21 2.09 -23.74 -4.60
N LEU A 22 1.00 -24.48 -4.80
CA LEU A 22 -0.37 -23.95 -4.65
C LEU A 22 -0.68 -23.47 -3.23
N ALA A 23 -0.24 -24.20 -2.20
CA ALA A 23 -0.55 -23.85 -0.82
C ALA A 23 0.09 -22.52 -0.41
N THR A 24 1.36 -22.30 -0.78
CA THR A 24 2.09 -21.07 -0.49
C THR A 24 1.58 -19.89 -1.32
N LEU A 25 1.18 -20.13 -2.57
CA LEU A 25 0.49 -19.13 -3.40
C LEU A 25 -0.81 -18.66 -2.73
N LEU A 26 -1.65 -19.60 -2.28
CA LEU A 26 -2.92 -19.29 -1.62
C LEU A 26 -2.70 -18.53 -0.32
N ALA A 27 -1.72 -18.93 0.50
CA ALA A 27 -1.36 -18.23 1.72
C ALA A 27 -0.89 -16.79 1.44
N ALA A 28 0.04 -16.60 0.50
CA ALA A 28 0.52 -15.27 0.12
C ALA A 28 -0.61 -14.39 -0.43
N SER A 29 -1.51 -14.97 -1.23
CA SER A 29 -2.69 -14.27 -1.78
C SER A 29 -3.68 -13.87 -0.68
N ALA A 30 -3.91 -14.73 0.31
CA ALA A 30 -4.76 -14.44 1.45
C ALA A 30 -4.20 -13.30 2.31
N VAL A 31 -2.89 -13.31 2.58
CA VAL A 31 -2.20 -12.23 3.31
C VAL A 31 -2.26 -10.93 2.51
N LEU A 32 -1.99 -10.98 1.21
CA LEU A 32 -2.11 -9.81 0.32
C LEU A 32 -3.53 -9.23 0.36
N GLY A 33 -4.55 -10.06 0.17
CA GLY A 33 -5.94 -9.66 0.22
C GLY A 33 -6.31 -9.03 1.57
N PHE A 34 -5.92 -9.67 2.68
CA PHE A 34 -6.14 -9.14 4.03
C PHE A 34 -5.51 -7.75 4.21
N LEU A 35 -4.25 -7.57 3.81
CA LEU A 35 -3.55 -6.28 3.96
C LEU A 35 -4.17 -5.18 3.09
N LEU A 36 -4.56 -5.50 1.85
CA LEU A 36 -5.22 -4.55 0.96
C LEU A 36 -6.58 -4.10 1.53
N PHE A 37 -7.35 -5.04 2.09
CA PHE A 37 -8.63 -4.69 2.73
C PHE A 37 -8.43 -3.97 4.06
N ALA A 38 -7.37 -4.26 4.82
CA ALA A 38 -7.05 -3.58 6.07
C ALA A 38 -6.68 -2.09 5.87
N LEU A 39 -6.21 -1.70 4.68
CA LEU A 39 -5.99 -0.29 4.35
C LEU A 39 -7.30 0.50 4.33
N GLN A 40 -8.40 -0.12 3.90
CA GLN A 40 -9.69 0.57 3.79
C GLN A 40 -10.16 1.14 5.15
N PRO A 41 -10.34 0.36 6.23
CA PRO A 41 -10.74 0.91 7.52
C PRO A 41 -9.68 1.83 8.12
N LEU A 42 -8.39 1.61 7.85
CA LEU A 42 -7.32 2.49 8.32
C LEU A 42 -7.44 3.89 7.71
N TYR A 43 -7.63 3.99 6.39
CA TYR A 43 -7.84 5.28 5.72
C TYR A 43 -9.10 5.96 6.24
N GLN A 44 -10.19 5.20 6.43
CA GLN A 44 -11.42 5.78 6.94
C GLN A 44 -11.26 6.34 8.36
N ALA A 45 -10.60 5.61 9.26
CA ALA A 45 -10.34 6.08 10.62
C ALA A 45 -9.42 7.32 10.61
N THR A 46 -8.35 7.29 9.82
CA THR A 46 -7.38 8.40 9.73
C THR A 46 -8.07 9.68 9.23
N ILE A 47 -8.85 9.59 8.16
CA ILE A 47 -9.58 10.75 7.64
C ILE A 47 -10.57 11.26 8.69
N ALA A 48 -11.33 10.37 9.33
CA ALA A 48 -12.27 10.75 10.36
C ALA A 48 -11.61 11.51 11.52
N GLU A 49 -10.43 11.07 11.96
CA GLU A 49 -9.69 11.66 13.09
C GLU A 49 -9.01 12.99 12.74
N TYR A 50 -8.41 13.10 11.55
CA TYR A 50 -7.54 14.24 11.21
C TYR A 50 -8.17 15.30 10.31
N SER A 51 -9.36 15.09 9.73
CA SER A 51 -10.04 16.11 8.91
C SER A 51 -11.13 16.86 9.72
N PRO A 52 -11.29 18.19 9.55
CA PRO A 52 -12.44 18.93 10.05
C PRO A 52 -13.78 18.33 9.56
N PRO A 53 -14.88 18.46 10.32
CA PRO A 53 -16.18 17.91 9.94
C PRO A 53 -16.66 18.35 8.55
N ASP A 54 -16.49 19.64 8.23
CA ASP A 54 -16.98 20.25 6.98
C ASP A 54 -16.18 19.80 5.75
N ASP A 55 -14.89 19.47 5.92
CA ASP A 55 -13.98 19.06 4.84
C ASP A 55 -13.77 17.54 4.75
N ARG A 56 -14.39 16.77 5.65
CA ARG A 56 -14.23 15.31 5.72
C ARG A 56 -14.68 14.61 4.44
N GLY A 57 -15.78 15.07 3.84
CA GLY A 57 -16.28 14.56 2.56
C GLY A 57 -15.27 14.75 1.42
N LEU A 58 -14.63 15.93 1.34
CA LEU A 58 -13.59 16.21 0.35
C LEU A 58 -12.35 15.35 0.58
N SER A 59 -11.97 15.14 1.84
CA SER A 59 -10.84 14.28 2.21
C SER A 59 -11.03 12.83 1.75
N TYR A 60 -12.25 12.28 1.90
CA TYR A 60 -12.59 10.99 1.30
C TYR A 60 -12.54 11.03 -0.22
N GLY A 61 -13.08 12.08 -0.85
CA GLY A 61 -13.05 12.26 -2.30
C GLY A 61 -11.64 12.24 -2.87
N TYR A 62 -10.70 12.99 -2.27
CA TYR A 62 -9.30 12.99 -2.69
C TYR A 62 -8.62 11.63 -2.50
N THR A 63 -8.94 10.94 -1.40
CA THR A 63 -8.41 9.59 -1.15
C THR A 63 -8.87 8.61 -2.23
N TYR A 64 -10.17 8.62 -2.59
CA TYR A 64 -10.69 7.78 -3.67
C TYR A 64 -10.15 8.18 -5.05
N LEU A 65 -10.03 9.48 -5.34
CA LEU A 65 -9.42 9.95 -6.58
C LEU A 65 -7.97 9.48 -6.71
N ALA A 66 -7.19 9.53 -5.62
CA ALA A 66 -5.82 9.04 -5.60
C ALA A 66 -5.76 7.51 -5.74
N SER A 67 -6.54 6.76 -4.95
CA SER A 67 -6.48 5.29 -4.94
C SER A 67 -7.05 4.63 -6.19
N PHE A 68 -8.16 5.15 -6.75
CA PHE A 68 -8.80 4.54 -7.91
C PHE A 68 -8.49 5.30 -9.21
N GLY A 69 -8.50 6.63 -9.19
CA GLY A 69 -8.19 7.43 -10.38
C GLY A 69 -6.72 7.32 -10.76
N ILE A 70 -5.84 7.87 -9.93
CA ILE A 70 -4.38 7.81 -10.16
C ILE A 70 -3.88 6.37 -10.01
N GLY A 71 -4.37 5.64 -9.00
CA GLY A 71 -3.96 4.26 -8.75
C GLY A 71 -4.27 3.29 -9.91
N ALA A 72 -5.27 3.56 -10.76
CA ALA A 72 -5.53 2.75 -11.95
C ALA A 72 -4.34 2.72 -12.93
N THR A 73 -3.49 3.78 -12.95
CA THR A 73 -2.25 3.78 -13.72
C THR A 73 -1.30 2.65 -13.30
N GLY A 74 -1.44 2.13 -12.08
CA GLY A 74 -0.69 0.97 -11.59
C GLY A 74 -0.82 -0.28 -12.48
N ALA A 75 -1.99 -0.50 -13.10
CA ALA A 75 -2.18 -1.63 -14.02
C ALA A 75 -1.32 -1.48 -15.30
N ALA A 76 -1.25 -0.28 -15.85
CA ALA A 76 -0.40 0.01 -17.01
C ALA A 76 1.10 -0.10 -16.65
N ILE A 77 1.49 0.42 -15.48
CA ILE A 77 2.86 0.30 -14.96
C ILE A 77 3.24 -1.17 -14.78
N ALA A 78 2.38 -1.98 -14.14
CA ALA A 78 2.64 -3.40 -13.94
C ALA A 78 2.75 -4.17 -15.27
N GLY A 79 1.87 -3.89 -16.24
CA GLY A 79 1.93 -4.51 -17.56
C GLY A 79 3.19 -4.14 -18.35
N PHE A 80 3.60 -2.87 -18.28
CA PHE A 80 4.86 -2.41 -18.87
C PHE A 80 6.07 -3.09 -18.22
N LEU A 81 6.14 -3.09 -16.88
CA LEU A 81 7.22 -3.75 -16.15
C LEU A 81 7.30 -5.24 -16.45
N LEU A 82 6.15 -5.93 -16.53
CA LEU A 82 6.12 -7.35 -16.85
C LEU A 82 6.75 -7.63 -18.22
N SER A 83 6.51 -6.74 -19.19
CA SER A 83 7.09 -6.84 -20.54
C SER A 83 8.58 -6.49 -20.58
N ALA A 84 9.06 -5.59 -19.70
CA ALA A 84 10.43 -5.09 -19.69
C ALA A 84 11.39 -5.92 -18.83
N VAL A 85 10.94 -6.40 -17.67
CA VAL A 85 11.80 -7.01 -16.62
C VAL A 85 11.27 -8.35 -16.09
N GLY A 86 10.19 -8.89 -16.67
CA GLY A 86 9.60 -10.16 -16.25
C GLY A 86 8.92 -10.10 -14.87
N THR A 87 8.45 -11.25 -14.39
CA THR A 87 7.64 -11.34 -13.16
C THR A 87 8.39 -10.89 -11.91
N ASP A 88 9.59 -11.43 -11.68
CA ASP A 88 10.40 -11.10 -10.49
C ASP A 88 10.74 -9.61 -10.43
N GLY A 89 11.23 -9.08 -11.55
CA GLY A 89 11.56 -7.66 -11.68
C GLY A 89 10.34 -6.76 -11.47
N THR A 90 9.16 -7.20 -11.90
CA THR A 90 7.91 -6.45 -11.71
C THR A 90 7.52 -6.37 -10.24
N PHE A 91 7.52 -7.48 -9.52
CA PHE A 91 7.17 -7.50 -8.10
C PHE A 91 8.18 -6.74 -7.24
N LEU A 92 9.48 -6.85 -7.56
CA LEU A 92 10.53 -6.03 -6.92
C LEU A 92 10.34 -4.53 -7.18
N ALA A 93 10.04 -4.14 -8.42
CA ALA A 93 9.79 -2.74 -8.75
C ALA A 93 8.50 -2.21 -8.07
N LEU A 94 7.44 -3.02 -8.02
CA LEU A 94 6.20 -2.65 -7.35
C LEU A 94 6.35 -2.53 -5.83
N ALA A 95 7.33 -3.20 -5.22
CA ALA A 95 7.63 -3.06 -3.78
C ALA A 95 8.08 -1.64 -3.39
N VAL A 96 8.55 -0.83 -4.35
CA VAL A 96 8.96 0.57 -4.11
C VAL A 96 7.78 1.43 -3.63
N PHE A 97 6.57 1.23 -4.16
CA PHE A 97 5.39 2.02 -3.80
C PHE A 97 4.99 1.89 -2.33
N PRO A 98 4.76 0.68 -1.78
CA PRO A 98 4.50 0.52 -0.36
C PRO A 98 5.73 0.88 0.50
N ALA A 99 6.96 0.74 0.00
CA ALA A 99 8.14 1.22 0.73
C ALA A 99 8.11 2.75 0.93
N ILE A 100 7.78 3.52 -0.13
CA ILE A 100 7.59 4.98 -0.03
C ILE A 100 6.47 5.29 0.96
N GLY A 101 5.33 4.58 0.87
CA GLY A 101 4.22 4.75 1.82
C GLY A 101 4.61 4.47 3.28
N ALA A 102 5.45 3.45 3.52
CA ALA A 102 5.98 3.15 4.84
C ALA A 102 6.89 4.27 5.36
N VAL A 103 7.79 4.79 4.52
CA VAL A 103 8.68 5.92 4.85
C VAL A 103 7.88 7.18 5.16
N LEU A 104 6.91 7.53 4.32
CA LEU A 104 6.04 8.69 4.53
C LEU A 104 5.26 8.56 5.85
N ALA A 105 4.62 7.42 6.08
CA ALA A 105 3.88 7.17 7.31
C ALA A 105 4.77 7.23 8.56
N LEU A 106 6.01 6.71 8.49
CA LEU A 106 6.97 6.82 9.59
C LEU A 106 7.45 8.25 9.80
N SER A 107 7.71 8.99 8.73
CA SER A 107 8.13 10.39 8.81
C SER A 107 7.08 11.27 9.47
N LEU A 108 5.80 11.07 9.09
CA LEU A 108 4.67 11.80 9.67
C LEU A 108 4.44 11.43 11.13
N ALA A 109 4.51 10.13 11.47
CA ALA A 109 4.39 9.70 12.86
C ALA A 109 5.49 10.31 13.75
N ARG A 110 6.73 10.42 13.23
CA ARG A 110 7.85 11.03 13.95
C ARG A 110 7.71 12.54 14.09
N SER A 111 7.27 13.24 13.04
CA SER A 111 7.08 14.70 13.11
C SER A 111 5.95 15.06 14.08
N TRP A 112 4.94 14.21 14.19
CA TRP A 112 3.85 14.41 15.15
C TRP A 112 4.34 14.27 16.59
N VAL A 113 5.09 13.20 16.90
CA VAL A 113 5.71 12.99 18.23
C VAL A 113 6.73 14.08 18.57
N GLY A 114 7.49 14.57 17.58
CA GLY A 114 8.45 15.66 17.78
C GLY A 114 7.83 17.05 17.90
N GLY A 115 6.59 17.23 17.42
CA GLY A 115 5.83 18.48 17.46
C GLY A 115 4.92 18.61 18.68
N THR A 116 4.45 17.50 19.24
CA THR A 116 3.77 17.47 20.54
C THR A 116 4.81 17.46 21.66
N GLY A 117 5.35 18.63 22.00
CA GLY A 117 6.14 18.84 23.21
C GLY A 117 5.28 18.78 24.48
N VAL A 118 4.64 17.63 24.72
CA VAL A 118 4.05 17.18 25.98
C VAL A 118 4.62 15.82 26.34
#